data_AF-A0A2A3JSW4-F1
#
_entry.id   AF-A0A2A3JSW4-F1
#
_cell.length_a   1.000
_cell.length_b   1.000
_cell.length_c   1.000
_cell.angle_alpha   90.00
_cell.angle_beta   90.00
_cell.angle_gamma   90.00
#
_symmetry.space_group_name_H-M   'P 1'
#
loop_
_entity.id
_entity.type
_entity.pdbx_description
1 polymer ?
#
loop_
_entity_poly.entity_id
_entity_poly.type
_entity_poly.pdbx_seq_one_letter_code
_entity_poly.pdbx_strand_id
1 'polypeptide(L)'
;MINPDIKTFLATWESSWAVLPAAAPVTDRRLLFEYIAEKMRLPQPEGIALSTAFVTSEGRNVLLRIERHESSGAQPCLIYMHGGAWMQGSPMTHADITSRIAAAGRQTVISVDYALAPEHPFPKAIHEVMDVARWVRDNAETLGIDPARIAIGGDSAGANLAAAACLG
;
A
#
# COMPACT_ATOMS: atom_id res chain seq x y z
N MET A 1 -16.94 -25.88 1.00
CA MET A 1 -16.48 -26.11 -0.39
C MET A 1 -15.76 -24.85 -0.84
N ILE A 2 -14.54 -24.96 -1.38
CA ILE A 2 -13.75 -23.79 -1.82
C ILE A 2 -14.37 -23.23 -3.11
N ASN A 3 -14.45 -21.90 -3.26
CA ASN A 3 -14.93 -21.24 -4.48
C ASN A 3 -14.13 -21.79 -5.69
N PRO A 4 -14.78 -22.39 -6.70
CA PRO A 4 -14.07 -22.98 -7.84
C PRO A 4 -13.17 -21.98 -8.58
N ASP A 5 -13.53 -20.69 -8.60
CA ASP A 5 -12.78 -19.64 -9.28
C ASP A 5 -11.40 -19.41 -8.64
N ILE A 6 -11.24 -19.72 -7.35
CA ILE A 6 -9.95 -19.56 -6.66
C ILE A 6 -8.93 -20.59 -7.14
N LYS A 7 -9.35 -21.73 -7.72
CA LYS A 7 -8.43 -22.79 -8.14
C LYS A 7 -7.48 -22.31 -9.23
N THR A 8 -7.99 -21.53 -10.19
CA THR A 8 -7.18 -20.92 -11.25
C THR A 8 -6.17 -19.94 -10.66
N PHE A 9 -6.59 -19.12 -9.70
CA PHE A 9 -5.69 -18.22 -8.97
C PHE A 9 -4.60 -19.00 -8.23
N LEU A 10 -4.96 -20.04 -7.47
CA LEU A 10 -4.01 -20.86 -6.71
C LEU A 10 -2.97 -21.51 -7.62
N ALA A 11 -3.38 -22.07 -8.76
CA ALA A 11 -2.45 -22.68 -9.71
C ALA A 11 -1.44 -21.65 -10.27
N THR A 12 -1.92 -20.45 -10.64
CA THR A 12 -1.04 -19.36 -11.09
C THR A 12 -0.12 -18.89 -9.98
N TRP A 13 -0.64 -18.74 -8.76
CA TRP A 13 0.13 -18.29 -7.60
C TRP A 13 1.24 -19.28 -7.23
N GLU A 14 0.91 -20.56 -7.09
CA GLU A 14 1.85 -21.62 -6.75
C GLU A 14 2.95 -21.76 -7.80
N SER A 15 2.59 -21.80 -9.09
CA SER A 15 3.57 -21.89 -10.18
C SER A 15 4.50 -20.67 -10.24
N SER A 16 3.96 -19.48 -9.97
CA SER A 16 4.75 -18.24 -9.97
C SER A 16 5.77 -18.21 -8.82
N TRP A 17 5.40 -18.72 -7.64
CA TRP A 17 6.30 -18.77 -6.48
C TRP A 17 7.27 -19.94 -6.48
N ALA A 18 6.96 -21.03 -7.20
CA ALA A 18 7.81 -22.22 -7.27
C ALA A 18 9.18 -21.98 -7.94
N VAL A 19 9.36 -20.84 -8.61
CA VAL A 19 10.62 -20.49 -9.30
C VAL A 19 11.74 -20.10 -8.33
N LEU A 20 11.43 -19.70 -7.09
CA LEU A 20 12.43 -19.34 -6.09
C LEU A 20 12.64 -20.45 -5.06
N PRO A 21 13.89 -20.84 -4.77
CA PRO A 21 14.17 -21.75 -3.67
C PRO A 21 13.88 -21.10 -2.32
N ALA A 22 13.65 -21.91 -1.29
CA ALA A 22 13.38 -21.43 0.08
C ALA A 22 14.50 -20.54 0.64
N ALA A 23 15.75 -20.76 0.25
CA ALA A 23 16.91 -19.97 0.67
C ALA A 23 17.19 -18.73 -0.20
N ALA A 24 16.31 -18.39 -1.15
CA ALA A 24 16.50 -17.24 -2.02
C ALA A 24 16.69 -15.93 -1.21
N PRO A 25 17.63 -15.05 -1.62
CA PRO A 25 17.81 -13.73 -1.03
C PRO A 25 16.52 -12.91 -0.99
N VAL A 26 16.42 -11.99 -0.01
CA VAL A 26 15.25 -11.09 0.10
C VAL A 26 15.07 -10.21 -1.14
N THR A 27 16.16 -9.83 -1.81
CA THR A 27 16.14 -9.07 -3.06
C THR A 27 15.40 -9.81 -4.16
N ASP A 28 15.64 -11.11 -4.32
CA ASP A 28 15.03 -11.92 -5.36
C ASP A 28 13.55 -12.14 -5.06
N ARG A 29 13.20 -12.30 -3.78
CA ARG A 29 11.81 -12.38 -3.33
C ARG A 29 11.03 -11.09 -3.60
N ARG A 30 11.65 -9.93 -3.35
CA ARG A 30 11.07 -8.62 -3.68
C ARG A 30 10.84 -8.48 -5.18
N LEU A 31 11.84 -8.80 -5.99
CA LEU A 31 11.73 -8.73 -7.46
C LEU A 31 10.63 -9.66 -7.99
N LEU A 32 10.55 -10.89 -7.48
CA LEU A 32 9.50 -11.82 -7.88
C LEU A 32 8.12 -11.30 -7.45
N PHE A 33 7.99 -10.74 -6.25
CA PHE A 33 6.70 -10.22 -5.79
C PHE A 33 6.22 -9.04 -6.66
N GLU A 34 7.13 -8.12 -7.02
CA GLU A 34 6.84 -7.04 -7.97
C GLU A 34 6.39 -7.60 -9.32
N TYR A 35 7.13 -8.57 -9.86
CA TYR A 35 6.80 -9.20 -11.14
C TYR A 35 5.42 -9.88 -11.11
N ILE A 36 5.13 -10.68 -10.08
CA ILE A 36 3.85 -11.35 -9.93
C ILE A 36 2.73 -10.32 -9.82
N ALA A 37 2.90 -9.31 -8.96
CA ALA A 37 1.91 -8.26 -8.79
C ALA A 37 1.65 -7.50 -10.10
N GLU A 38 2.69 -7.18 -10.87
CA GLU A 38 2.56 -6.55 -12.19
C GLU A 38 1.78 -7.44 -13.17
N LYS A 39 2.07 -8.74 -13.23
CA LYS A 39 1.40 -9.68 -14.15
C LYS A 39 -0.06 -9.95 -13.78
N MET A 40 -0.39 -9.86 -12.50
CA MET A 40 -1.75 -10.06 -12.00
C MET A 40 -2.55 -8.75 -11.95
N ARG A 41 -1.88 -7.60 -12.15
CA ARG A 41 -2.49 -6.28 -12.04
C ARG A 41 -3.64 -6.14 -13.03
N LEU A 42 -4.81 -5.81 -12.49
CA LEU A 42 -5.95 -5.44 -13.33
C LEU A 42 -5.77 -4.03 -13.91
N PRO A 43 -6.43 -3.70 -15.05
CA PRO A 43 -6.42 -2.35 -15.58
C PRO A 43 -6.86 -1.33 -14.54
N GLN A 44 -6.22 -0.16 -14.57
CA GLN A 44 -6.57 0.96 -13.69
C GLN A 44 -8.03 1.37 -13.96
N PRO A 45 -8.86 1.56 -12.92
CA PRO A 45 -10.19 2.12 -13.08
C PRO A 45 -10.15 3.53 -13.68
N GLU A 46 -11.18 3.87 -14.45
CA GLU A 46 -11.40 5.25 -14.92
C GLU A 46 -11.68 6.20 -13.74
N GLY A 47 -11.48 7.50 -13.96
CA GLY A 47 -11.80 8.54 -12.97
C GLY A 47 -10.85 8.57 -11.77
N ILE A 48 -9.62 8.10 -11.94
CA ILE A 48 -8.57 8.11 -10.91
C ILE A 48 -7.37 8.94 -11.37
N ALA A 49 -7.17 10.08 -10.72
CA ALA A 49 -5.99 10.91 -10.86
C ALA A 49 -4.85 10.36 -9.98
N LEU A 50 -3.66 10.21 -10.57
CA LEU A 50 -2.47 9.73 -9.89
C LEU A 50 -1.49 10.86 -9.61
N SER A 51 -0.95 10.90 -8.41
CA SER A 51 0.15 11.78 -8.05
C SER A 51 1.07 11.14 -7.01
N THR A 52 2.17 11.81 -6.69
CA THR A 52 3.10 11.37 -5.65
C THR A 52 3.44 12.52 -4.71
N ALA A 53 3.77 12.18 -3.48
CA ALA A 53 4.30 13.11 -2.49
C ALA A 53 5.42 12.41 -1.69
N PHE A 54 6.14 13.18 -0.88
CA PHE A 54 7.19 12.65 -0.02
C PHE A 54 7.03 13.19 1.39
N VAL A 55 7.27 12.34 2.39
CA VAL A 55 7.33 12.71 3.81
C VAL A 55 8.70 12.35 4.34
N THR A 56 9.41 13.31 4.93
CA THR A 56 10.67 13.04 5.60
C THR A 56 10.39 12.46 6.99
N SER A 57 10.89 11.27 7.27
CA SER A 57 10.80 10.61 8.57
C SER A 57 12.17 10.06 8.95
N GLU A 58 12.73 10.55 10.06
CA GLU A 58 14.02 10.11 10.59
C GLU A 58 15.12 9.94 9.49
N GLY A 59 15.25 10.94 8.62
CA GLY A 59 16.25 10.98 7.54
C GLY A 59 15.92 10.18 6.27
N ARG A 60 14.82 9.42 6.23
CA ARG A 60 14.33 8.76 5.00
C ARG A 60 13.20 9.59 4.37
N ASN A 61 13.21 9.72 3.05
CA ASN A 61 12.08 10.29 2.30
C ASN A 61 11.11 9.16 1.94
N VAL A 62 10.01 9.07 2.67
CA VAL A 62 8.94 8.10 2.46
C VAL A 62 8.13 8.54 1.25
N LEU A 63 8.14 7.73 0.18
CA LEU A 63 7.31 7.97 -1.00
C LEU A 63 5.85 7.67 -0.66
N LEU A 64 4.96 8.57 -1.08
CA LEU A 64 3.52 8.37 -1.09
C LEU A 64 3.04 8.29 -2.52
N ARG A 65 2.30 7.24 -2.86
CA ARG A 65 1.50 7.18 -4.08
C ARG A 65 0.07 7.57 -3.74
N ILE A 66 -0.49 8.53 -4.47
CA ILE A 66 -1.80 9.08 -4.19
C ILE A 66 -2.73 8.75 -5.36
N GLU A 67 -3.76 7.96 -5.07
CA GLU A 67 -4.87 7.67 -5.98
C GLU A 67 -6.09 8.48 -5.55
N ARG A 68 -6.40 9.54 -6.31
CA ARG A 68 -7.53 10.43 -6.02
C ARG A 68 -8.65 10.21 -7.02
N HIS A 69 -9.86 9.95 -6.53
CA HIS A 69 -11.04 9.94 -7.40
C HIS A 69 -11.29 11.35 -7.98
N GLU A 70 -11.71 11.47 -9.24
CA GLU A 70 -11.86 12.77 -9.93
C GLU A 70 -13.09 13.60 -9.50
N SER A 71 -13.83 13.15 -8.48
CA SER A 71 -14.93 13.94 -7.91
C SER A 71 -14.44 15.24 -7.27
N SER A 72 -15.25 16.29 -7.37
CA SER A 72 -14.99 17.59 -6.79
C SER A 72 -15.07 17.59 -5.25
N GLY A 73 -14.43 18.59 -4.65
CA GLY A 73 -14.49 18.86 -3.20
C GLY A 73 -13.53 18.02 -2.36
N ALA A 74 -13.61 18.23 -1.04
CA ALA A 74 -12.84 17.48 -0.06
C ALA A 74 -13.35 16.03 0.02
N GLN A 75 -12.42 15.06 -0.05
CA GLN A 75 -12.74 13.63 -0.08
C GLN A 75 -12.35 12.95 1.23
N PRO A 76 -13.01 11.84 1.62
CA PRO A 76 -12.40 10.92 2.58
C PRO A 76 -11.01 10.50 2.12
N CYS A 77 -10.18 10.10 3.07
CA CYS A 77 -8.87 9.54 2.79
C CYS A 77 -8.70 8.19 3.46
N LEU A 78 -8.13 7.22 2.75
CA LEU A 78 -7.55 6.02 3.32
C LEU A 78 -6.03 6.06 3.17
N ILE A 79 -5.30 6.06 4.28
CA ILE A 79 -3.86 5.84 4.31
C ILE A 79 -3.65 4.32 4.31
N TYR A 80 -2.98 3.79 3.29
CA TYR A 80 -2.87 2.35 3.03
C TYR A 80 -1.43 1.87 3.15
N MET A 81 -1.21 0.84 3.97
CA MET A 81 0.06 0.12 4.06
C MET A 81 -0.11 -1.23 3.37
N HIS A 82 0.76 -1.50 2.40
CA HIS A 82 0.78 -2.76 1.68
C HIS A 82 1.16 -3.94 2.58
N GLY A 83 0.76 -5.16 2.19
CA GLY A 83 1.25 -6.40 2.78
C GLY A 83 2.65 -6.79 2.27
N GLY A 84 3.19 -7.87 2.83
CA GLY A 84 4.50 -8.41 2.44
C GLY A 84 5.46 -8.64 3.61
N ALA A 85 4.93 -9.02 4.78
CA ALA A 85 5.72 -9.44 5.94
C ALA A 85 6.81 -8.44 6.37
N TRP A 86 6.57 -7.13 6.19
CA TRP A 86 7.55 -6.05 6.42
C TRP A 86 8.86 -6.18 5.64
N MET A 87 8.96 -7.14 4.71
CA MET A 87 10.20 -7.47 4.01
C MET A 87 10.09 -7.29 2.50
N GLN A 88 8.88 -7.20 1.95
CA GLN A 88 8.63 -7.05 0.52
C GLN A 88 7.32 -6.28 0.28
N GLY A 89 7.07 -5.95 -0.98
CA GLY A 89 5.95 -5.14 -1.40
C GLY A 89 6.35 -3.68 -1.58
N SER A 90 5.42 -2.92 -2.14
CA SER A 90 5.53 -1.49 -2.42
C SER A 90 4.14 -0.94 -2.73
N PRO A 91 3.95 0.39 -2.83
CA PRO A 91 2.74 0.96 -3.38
C PRO A 91 2.36 0.40 -4.76
N MET A 92 3.34 0.01 -5.58
CA MET A 92 3.08 -0.54 -6.92
C MET A 92 2.57 -1.97 -6.88
N THR A 93 3.03 -2.80 -5.93
CA THR A 93 2.49 -4.17 -5.78
C THR A 93 1.00 -4.21 -5.44
N HIS A 94 0.45 -3.13 -4.88
CA HIS A 94 -0.96 -3.03 -4.46
C HIS A 94 -1.75 -1.98 -5.25
N ALA A 95 -1.18 -1.43 -6.33
CA ALA A 95 -1.75 -0.27 -7.04
C ALA A 95 -3.13 -0.53 -7.65
N ASP A 96 -3.45 -1.77 -8.07
CA ASP A 96 -4.79 -2.10 -8.56
C ASP A 96 -5.83 -2.17 -7.44
N ILE A 97 -5.45 -2.74 -6.29
CA ILE A 97 -6.28 -2.79 -5.08
C ILE A 97 -6.59 -1.35 -4.63
N THR A 98 -5.58 -0.51 -4.47
CA THR A 98 -5.73 0.86 -3.96
C THR A 98 -6.50 1.75 -4.93
N SER A 99 -6.24 1.64 -6.24
CA SER A 99 -7.01 2.38 -7.26
C SER A 99 -8.49 1.97 -7.27
N ARG A 100 -8.80 0.68 -7.05
CA ARG A 100 -10.19 0.19 -6.97
C ARG A 100 -10.88 0.63 -5.68
N ILE A 101 -10.16 0.69 -4.56
CA ILE A 101 -10.67 1.25 -3.30
C ILE A 101 -10.98 2.74 -3.48
N ALA A 102 -10.09 3.50 -4.13
CA ALA A 102 -10.30 4.91 -4.45
C ALA A 102 -11.55 5.10 -5.33
N ALA A 103 -11.68 4.30 -6.40
CA ALA A 103 -12.83 4.35 -7.32
C ALA A 103 -14.15 4.01 -6.62
N ALA A 104 -14.21 2.87 -5.92
CA ALA A 104 -15.42 2.39 -5.27
C ALA A 104 -15.84 3.31 -4.10
N GLY A 105 -14.88 3.82 -3.33
CA GLY A 105 -15.13 4.70 -2.20
C GLY A 105 -15.32 6.16 -2.57
N ARG A 106 -15.08 6.55 -3.84
CA ARG A 106 -15.03 7.95 -4.30
C ARG A 106 -14.17 8.82 -3.37
N GLN A 107 -13.00 8.28 -3.04
CA GLN A 107 -12.12 8.80 -2.01
C GLN A 107 -10.67 8.89 -2.49
N THR A 108 -9.85 9.57 -1.71
CA THR A 108 -8.40 9.55 -1.89
C THR A 108 -7.83 8.32 -1.16
N VAL A 109 -6.92 7.59 -1.81
CA VAL A 109 -6.11 6.56 -1.18
C VAL A 109 -4.65 7.00 -1.26
N ILE A 110 -3.94 6.93 -0.13
CA ILE A 110 -2.53 7.28 -0.01
C ILE A 110 -1.77 6.02 0.38
N SER A 111 -1.08 5.43 -0.57
CA SER A 111 -0.27 4.22 -0.39
C SER A 111 1.13 4.60 0.10
N VAL A 112 1.55 4.04 1.22
CA VAL A 112 2.81 4.39 1.90
C VAL A 112 3.93 3.42 1.53
N ASP A 113 5.04 3.94 1.00
CA ASP A 113 6.27 3.17 0.74
C ASP A 113 7.15 3.07 2.00
N TYR A 114 6.61 2.44 3.04
CA TYR A 114 7.26 2.37 4.36
C TYR A 114 8.54 1.50 4.34
N ALA A 115 9.39 1.66 5.35
CA ALA A 115 10.69 1.00 5.42
C ALA A 115 10.57 -0.52 5.59
N LEU A 116 11.39 -1.28 4.85
CA LEU A 116 11.39 -2.73 4.88
C LEU A 116 12.60 -3.30 5.62
N ALA A 117 12.36 -4.40 6.32
CA ALA A 117 13.40 -5.27 6.87
C ALA A 117 14.02 -6.13 5.74
N PRO A 118 15.30 -6.52 5.86
CA PRO A 118 16.18 -6.34 7.02
C PRO A 118 16.92 -5.00 7.09
N GLU A 119 16.91 -4.18 6.03
CA GLU A 119 17.65 -2.92 5.97
C GLU A 119 17.18 -1.91 7.03
N HIS A 120 15.88 -1.96 7.33
CA HIS A 120 15.22 -1.14 8.32
C HIS A 120 14.39 -2.03 9.25
N PRO A 121 15.00 -2.59 10.31
CA PRO A 121 14.28 -3.43 11.26
C PRO A 121 13.24 -2.62 12.05
N PHE A 122 12.37 -3.33 12.76
CA PHE A 122 11.48 -2.72 13.75
C PHE A 122 12.28 -1.81 14.72
N PRO A 123 11.80 -0.59 15.05
CA PRO A 123 10.45 -0.04 14.79
C PRO A 123 10.34 0.90 13.57
N LYS A 124 11.28 0.89 12.62
CA LYS A 124 11.36 1.94 11.58
C LYS A 124 10.06 2.13 10.79
N ALA A 125 9.48 1.04 10.28
CA ALA A 125 8.26 1.09 9.47
C ALA A 125 7.08 1.78 10.18
N ILE A 126 6.87 1.48 11.47
CA ILE A 126 5.73 2.05 12.22
C ILE A 126 5.95 3.53 12.55
N HIS A 127 7.19 3.97 12.80
CA HIS A 127 7.49 5.39 12.98
C HIS A 127 7.14 6.19 11.71
N GLU A 128 7.52 5.66 10.55
CA GLU A 128 7.24 6.31 9.27
C GLU A 128 5.76 6.35 8.95
N VAL A 129 5.01 5.28 9.21
CA VAL A 129 3.55 5.26 9.07
C VAL A 129 2.91 6.33 9.97
N MET A 130 3.38 6.48 11.20
CA MET A 130 2.87 7.49 12.13
C MET A 130 3.22 8.92 11.69
N ASP A 131 4.43 9.15 11.17
CA ASP A 131 4.83 10.44 10.60
C ASP A 131 4.00 10.80 9.36
N VAL A 132 3.74 9.82 8.48
CA VAL A 132 2.87 10.00 7.32
C VAL A 132 1.44 10.30 7.77
N ALA A 133 0.89 9.59 8.75
CA ALA A 133 -0.46 9.84 9.24
C ALA A 133 -0.61 11.26 9.82
N ARG A 134 0.38 11.72 10.60
CA ARG A 134 0.44 13.12 11.07
C ARG A 134 0.52 14.10 9.90
N TRP A 135 1.41 13.86 8.95
CA TRP A 135 1.60 14.73 7.79
C TRP A 135 0.32 14.83 6.93
N VAL A 136 -0.37 13.72 6.66
CA VAL A 136 -1.63 13.72 5.89
C VAL A 136 -2.70 14.52 6.61
N ARG A 137 -2.86 14.35 7.93
CA ARG A 137 -3.81 15.13 8.73
C ARG A 137 -3.48 16.62 8.67
N ASP A 138 -2.21 16.98 8.85
CA ASP A 138 -1.76 18.37 8.93
C ASP A 138 -1.79 19.07 7.55
N ASN A 139 -1.79 18.31 6.45
CA ASN A 139 -1.86 18.81 5.07
C ASN A 139 -3.18 18.49 4.36
N ALA A 140 -4.21 18.06 5.10
CA ALA A 140 -5.46 17.53 4.53
C ALA A 140 -6.11 18.50 3.53
N GLU A 141 -6.19 19.79 3.88
CA GLU A 141 -6.80 20.81 3.01
C GLU A 141 -6.06 20.94 1.67
N THR A 142 -4.73 21.02 1.69
CA THR A 142 -3.89 21.11 0.49
C THR A 142 -4.00 19.85 -0.38
N LEU A 143 -4.23 18.69 0.23
CA LEU A 143 -4.46 17.42 -0.45
C LEU A 143 -5.90 17.26 -0.96
N GLY A 144 -6.81 18.20 -0.66
CA GLY A 144 -8.24 18.08 -0.96
C GLY A 144 -8.90 16.93 -0.19
N ILE A 145 -8.44 16.67 1.04
CA ILE A 145 -8.92 15.65 1.97
C ILE A 145 -9.76 16.33 3.05
N ASP A 146 -10.85 15.68 3.43
CA ASP A 146 -11.66 16.04 4.58
C ASP A 146 -10.97 15.56 5.86
N PRO A 147 -10.46 16.47 6.73
CA PRO A 147 -9.71 16.10 7.93
C PRO A 147 -10.54 15.32 8.95
N ALA A 148 -11.87 15.39 8.88
CA ALA A 148 -12.76 14.60 9.75
C ALA A 148 -12.98 13.16 9.25
N ARG A 149 -12.48 12.80 8.06
CA ARG A 149 -12.69 11.50 7.41
C ARG A 149 -11.39 10.89 6.90
N ILE A 150 -10.41 10.75 7.79
CA ILE A 150 -9.15 10.06 7.53
C ILE A 150 -9.19 8.69 8.22
N ALA A 151 -9.09 7.64 7.42
CA ALA A 151 -8.94 6.26 7.85
C ALA A 151 -7.52 5.75 7.59
N ILE A 152 -7.12 4.73 8.33
CA ILE A 152 -5.87 4.01 8.14
C ILE A 152 -6.17 2.51 7.95
N GLY A 153 -5.46 1.85 7.04
CA GLY A 153 -5.72 0.46 6.71
C GLY A 153 -4.57 -0.20 5.94
N GLY A 154 -4.76 -1.45 5.59
CA GLY A 154 -3.76 -2.27 4.90
C GLY A 154 -4.15 -3.74 4.93
N ASP A 155 -3.30 -4.60 4.38
CA ASP A 155 -3.44 -6.05 4.44
C ASP A 155 -2.25 -6.71 5.14
N SER A 156 -2.47 -7.84 5.81
CA SER A 156 -1.40 -8.64 6.44
C SER A 156 -0.47 -7.80 7.35
N ALA A 157 0.82 -7.71 7.03
CA ALA A 157 1.79 -6.84 7.71
C ALA A 157 1.41 -5.35 7.70
N GLY A 158 0.81 -4.87 6.60
CA GLY A 158 0.28 -3.52 6.49
C GLY A 158 -0.93 -3.29 7.39
N ALA A 159 -1.82 -4.29 7.53
CA ALA A 159 -2.92 -4.23 8.49
C ALA A 159 -2.43 -4.21 9.95
N ASN A 160 -1.35 -4.94 10.24
CA ASN A 160 -0.70 -4.88 11.54
C ASN A 160 -0.15 -3.47 11.82
N LEU A 161 0.54 -2.85 10.86
CA LEU A 161 1.00 -1.45 10.99
C LEU A 161 -0.17 -0.49 11.18
N ALA A 162 -1.26 -0.65 10.42
CA ALA A 162 -2.46 0.17 10.55
C ALA A 162 -3.06 0.09 11.97
N ALA A 163 -3.24 -1.12 12.48
CA ALA A 163 -3.78 -1.34 13.81
C ALA A 163 -2.85 -0.77 14.90
N ALA A 164 -1.53 -0.98 14.78
CA ALA A 164 -0.56 -0.46 15.73
C ALA A 164 -0.53 1.09 15.74
N ALA A 165 -0.65 1.72 14.57
CA ALA A 165 -0.68 3.16 14.44
C ALA A 165 -1.90 3.80 15.11
N CYS A 166 -3.04 3.10 15.18
CA CYS A 166 -4.22 3.56 15.91
C CYS A 166 -4.08 3.53 17.44
N LEU A 167 -3.05 2.89 17.99
CA LEU A 167 -2.84 2.74 19.43
C LEU A 167 -1.87 3.78 20.01
N GLY A 168 -1.14 4.51 19.17
CA GLY A 168 -0.14 5.52 19.57
C GLY A 168 -0.62 6.94 19.35
#